data_AF-A0A537WSA0-F1
#
_entry.id   AF-A0A537WSA0-F1
#
_cell.length_a   1.000
_cell.length_b   1.000
_cell.length_c   1.000
_cell.angle_alpha   90.00
_cell.angle_beta   90.00
_cell.angle_gamma   90.00
#
_symmetry.space_group_name_H-M   'P 1'
#
loop_
_entity.id
_entity.type
_entity.pdbx_description
1 polymer ?
#
loop_
_entity_poly.entity_id
_entity_poly.type
_entity_poly.pdbx_seq_one_letter_code
_entity_poly.pdbx_strand_id
1 'polypeptide(L)'
;MATKSAAKTATPWGAAHKLEGLTLPQRVGDKRFASIVELLETERGERLVRFAYSTGGSVRRGPVTLRARDLERLRAALAEHPGLAEAILGGDA
;
A
#
# COMPACT_ATOMS: atom_id res chain seq x y z
N MET A 1 12.93 11.03 21.10
CA MET A 1 12.76 10.49 19.73
C MET A 1 11.85 11.45 18.98
N ALA A 2 12.35 12.14 17.94
CA ALA A 2 11.55 13.12 17.20
C ALA A 2 10.41 12.41 16.48
N THR A 3 9.17 12.68 16.89
CA THR A 3 7.96 12.22 16.18
C THR A 3 7.89 12.96 14.85
N LYS A 4 8.35 12.32 13.79
CA LYS A 4 8.24 12.81 12.42
C LYS A 4 6.74 13.03 12.16
N SER A 5 6.32 14.30 12.04
CA SER A 5 4.92 14.67 11.85
C SER A 5 4.34 13.86 10.68
N ALA A 6 3.33 13.03 10.97
CA ALA A 6 2.75 12.13 9.99
C ALA A 6 2.15 12.95 8.84
N ALA A 7 2.73 12.85 7.65
CA ALA A 7 2.27 13.59 6.48
C ALA A 7 0.78 13.25 6.24
N LYS A 8 -0.08 14.27 6.27
CA LYS A 8 -1.49 14.13 5.92
C LYS A 8 -1.61 13.87 4.42
N THR A 9 -2.45 12.93 4.05
CA THR A 9 -2.72 12.56 2.66
C THR A 9 -4.22 12.45 2.42
N ALA A 10 -4.67 12.88 1.24
CA ALA A 10 -6.06 12.76 0.86
C ALA A 10 -6.37 11.32 0.42
N THR A 11 -7.52 10.82 0.84
CA THR A 11 -8.10 9.55 0.40
C THR A 11 -9.55 9.77 -0.03
N PRO A 12 -10.17 8.83 -0.76
CA PRO A 12 -11.60 8.92 -1.08
C PRO A 12 -12.54 9.00 0.14
N TRP A 13 -12.05 8.68 1.35
CA TRP A 13 -12.83 8.71 2.59
C TRP A 13 -12.43 9.85 3.55
N GLY A 14 -11.66 10.82 3.05
CA GLY A 14 -11.19 11.98 3.81
C GLY A 14 -9.70 11.95 4.08
N ALA A 15 -9.25 12.84 4.95
CA ALA A 15 -7.85 12.95 5.32
C ALA A 15 -7.39 11.71 6.12
N ALA A 16 -6.17 11.28 5.84
CA ALA A 16 -5.50 10.21 6.57
C ALA A 16 -4.05 10.59 6.89
N HIS A 17 -3.53 10.03 7.96
CA HIS A 17 -2.15 10.13 8.38
C HIS A 17 -1.39 8.89 7.91
N LYS A 18 -0.18 9.06 7.38
CA LYS A 18 0.70 7.93 7.11
C LYS A 18 1.30 7.39 8.40
N LEU A 19 0.99 6.14 8.73
CA LEU A 19 1.58 5.42 9.85
C LEU A 19 2.88 4.74 9.46
N GLU A 20 2.88 4.08 8.29
CA GLU A 20 4.02 3.30 7.79
C GLU A 20 4.10 3.40 6.28
N GLY A 21 5.29 3.17 5.70
CA GLY A 21 5.38 2.94 4.27
C GLY A 21 6.62 2.16 3.84
N LEU A 22 6.41 1.31 2.84
CA LEU A 22 7.41 0.57 2.10
C LEU A 22 7.57 1.20 0.72
N THR A 23 8.81 1.51 0.34
CA THR A 23 9.17 1.85 -1.03
C THR A 23 10.08 0.76 -1.55
N LEU A 24 9.67 0.09 -2.62
CA LEU A 24 10.42 -0.97 -3.28
C LEU A 24 10.95 -0.46 -4.63
N PRO A 25 12.23 -0.06 -4.73
CA PRO A 25 12.85 0.33 -5.99
C PRO A 25 12.93 -0.85 -6.96
N GLN A 26 12.57 -0.61 -8.21
CA GLN A 26 12.54 -1.61 -9.27
C GLN A 26 13.14 -1.03 -10.56
N ARG A 27 13.58 -1.92 -11.45
CA ARG A 27 14.14 -1.55 -12.75
C ARG A 27 13.79 -2.54 -13.85
N VAL A 28 13.63 -2.03 -15.06
CA VAL A 28 13.54 -2.81 -16.30
C VAL A 28 14.40 -2.12 -17.35
N GLY A 29 15.53 -2.73 -17.72
CA GLY A 29 16.60 -2.05 -18.44
C GLY A 29 17.04 -0.78 -17.69
N ASP A 30 17.09 0.35 -18.38
CA ASP A 30 17.42 1.65 -17.80
C ASP A 30 16.25 2.35 -17.09
N LYS A 31 15.02 1.83 -17.22
CA LYS A 31 13.84 2.43 -16.61
C LYS A 31 13.81 2.11 -15.12
N ARG A 32 13.71 3.16 -14.30
CA ARG A 32 13.59 3.07 -12.84
C ARG A 32 12.19 3.48 -12.39
N PHE A 33 11.63 2.68 -11.49
CA PHE A 33 10.33 2.92 -10.88
C PHE A 33 10.34 2.37 -9.45
N ALA A 34 9.31 2.67 -8.67
CA ALA A 34 9.14 2.04 -7.38
C ALA A 34 7.68 1.72 -7.11
N SER A 35 7.42 0.53 -6.59
CA SER A 35 6.18 0.20 -5.90
C SER A 35 6.21 0.81 -4.50
N ILE A 36 5.10 1.40 -4.09
CA ILE A 36 4.95 2.04 -2.78
C ILE A 36 3.72 1.43 -2.11
N VAL A 37 3.89 0.95 -0.88
CA VAL A 37 2.80 0.46 -0.03
C VAL A 37 2.77 1.30 1.23
N GLU A 38 1.62 1.85 1.59
CA GLU A 38 1.49 2.73 2.76
C GLU A 38 0.35 2.25 3.66
N LEU A 39 0.64 2.18 4.96
CA LEU A 39 -0.39 2.06 5.98
C LEU A 39 -0.81 3.45 6.39
N LEU A 40 -2.10 3.73 6.25
CA LEU A 40 -2.71 5.01 6.60
C LEU A 40 -3.77 4.81 7.68
N GLU A 41 -4.01 5.87 8.44
CA GLU A 41 -5.10 5.94 9.42
C GLU A 41 -5.91 7.21 9.22
N THR A 42 -7.23 7.08 9.09
CA THR A 42 -8.13 8.22 8.98
C THR A 42 -8.26 8.96 10.31
N GLU A 43 -8.77 10.19 10.30
CA GLU A 43 -9.06 10.94 11.54
C GLU A 43 -10.05 10.23 12.48
N ARG A 44 -10.77 9.21 11.99
CA ARG A 44 -11.69 8.36 12.77
C ARG A 44 -11.06 7.04 13.25
N GLY A 45 -9.77 6.82 13.02
CA GLY A 45 -9.04 5.61 13.42
C GLY A 45 -9.20 4.42 12.46
N GLU A 46 -9.82 4.59 11.29
CA GLU A 46 -9.92 3.50 10.30
C GLU A 46 -8.57 3.31 9.59
N ARG A 47 -8.07 2.07 9.55
CA ARG A 47 -6.85 1.70 8.82
C ARG A 47 -7.12 1.44 7.35
N LEU A 48 -6.24 1.99 6.51
CA LEU A 48 -6.26 1.83 5.06
C LEU A 48 -4.88 1.36 4.58
N VAL A 49 -4.84 0.55 3.52
CA VAL A 49 -3.58 0.22 2.83
C VAL A 49 -3.64 0.79 1.42
N ARG A 50 -2.65 1.61 1.08
CA ARG A 50 -2.54 2.26 -0.21
C ARG A 50 -1.40 1.65 -1.02
N PHE A 51 -1.72 1.17 -2.22
CA PHE A 51 -0.77 0.71 -3.23
C PHE A 51 -0.62 1.80 -4.29
N ALA A 52 0.62 2.20 -4.54
CA ALA A 52 0.97 3.20 -5.53
C ALA A 52 2.20 2.74 -6.31
N TYR A 53 2.39 3.30 -7.51
CA TYR A 53 3.66 3.17 -8.23
C TYR A 53 4.18 4.56 -8.60
N SER A 54 5.50 4.70 -8.65
CA SER A 54 6.16 5.95 -9.02
C SER A 54 7.17 5.72 -10.13
N THR A 55 7.29 6.71 -11.01
CA THR A 55 8.37 6.79 -12.02
C THR A 55 9.01 8.16 -11.90
N GLY A 56 10.34 8.22 -11.95
CA GLY A 56 11.08 9.49 -11.77
C GLY A 56 10.78 10.19 -10.44
N GLY A 57 10.52 9.44 -9.37
CA GLY A 57 10.28 9.97 -8.02
C GLY A 57 8.89 10.56 -7.78
N SER A 58 8.01 10.62 -8.79
CA SER A 58 6.61 11.05 -8.63
C SER A 58 5.66 9.85 -8.72
N VAL A 59 4.72 9.78 -7.78
CA VAL A 59 3.61 8.81 -7.83
C VAL A 59 2.79 9.09 -9.08
N ARG A 60 2.62 8.08 -9.94
CA ARG A 60 1.88 8.21 -11.19
C ARG A 60 0.63 7.36 -11.12
N ARG A 61 -0.52 8.00 -11.30
CA ARG A 61 -1.89 7.45 -11.40
C ARG A 61 -2.50 6.86 -10.12
N GLY A 62 -3.83 6.97 -10.08
CA GLY A 62 -4.73 6.78 -8.95
C GLY A 62 -4.34 5.63 -8.05
N PRO A 63 -3.72 5.91 -6.89
CA PRO A 63 -3.31 4.86 -5.98
C PRO A 63 -4.54 4.09 -5.51
N VAL A 64 -4.44 2.77 -5.53
CA VAL A 64 -5.53 1.91 -5.06
C VAL A 64 -5.45 1.87 -3.55
N THR A 65 -6.49 2.34 -2.88
CA THR A 65 -6.58 2.35 -1.43
C THR A 65 -7.64 1.33 -1.01
N LEU A 66 -7.25 0.35 -0.20
CA LEU A 66 -8.11 -0.69 0.35
C LEU A 66 -8.44 -0.36 1.80
N ARG A 67 -9.71 -0.51 2.18
CA ARG A 67 -10.13 -0.43 3.59
C ARG A 67 -9.94 -1.77 4.28
N ALA A 68 -10.09 -1.81 5.60
CA ALA A 68 -9.98 -3.03 6.39
C ALA A 68 -10.81 -4.20 5.81
N ARG A 69 -12.08 -3.97 5.48
CA ARG A 69 -12.98 -4.98 4.87
C ARG A 69 -12.52 -5.47 3.50
N ASP A 70 -11.86 -4.61 2.71
CA ASP A 70 -11.40 -4.98 1.37
C ASP A 70 -10.16 -5.85 1.48
N LEU A 71 -9.33 -5.60 2.49
CA LEU A 71 -8.19 -6.45 2.84
C LEU A 71 -8.62 -7.81 3.40
N GLU A 72 -9.71 -7.87 4.17
CA GLU A 72 -10.31 -9.14 4.60
C GLU A 72 -10.77 -9.97 3.40
N ARG A 73 -11.47 -9.35 2.45
CA ARG A 73 -11.89 -10.01 1.21
C ARG A 73 -10.70 -10.46 0.37
N LEU A 74 -9.64 -9.64 0.28
CA LEU A 74 -8.41 -10.01 -0.42
C LEU A 74 -7.76 -11.25 0.20
N ARG A 75 -7.64 -11.30 1.53
CA ARG A 75 -7.09 -12.47 2.24
C ARG A 75 -7.92 -13.73 2.00
N ALA A 76 -9.24 -13.62 2.09
CA ALA A 76 -10.13 -14.74 1.79
C ALA A 76 -9.97 -15.22 0.34
N ALA A 77 -9.91 -14.30 -0.63
CA ALA A 77 -9.69 -14.66 -2.02
C ALA A 77 -8.32 -15.33 -2.25
N LEU A 78 -7.25 -14.86 -1.59
CA LEU A 78 -5.93 -15.48 -1.71
C LEU A 78 -5.93 -16.95 -1.25
N ALA A 79 -6.70 -17.29 -0.21
CA ALA A 79 -6.82 -18.69 0.25
C ALA A 79 -7.37 -19.63 -0.83
N GLU A 80 -8.23 -19.13 -1.73
CA GLU A 80 -8.78 -19.87 -2.86
C GLU A 80 -7.87 -19.87 -4.10
N HIS A 81 -6.74 -19.17 -4.05
CA HIS A 81 -5.80 -18.98 -5.16
C HIS A 81 -4.36 -19.32 -4.73
N PRO A 82 -4.00 -20.62 -4.57
CA PRO A 82 -2.75 -21.04 -3.93
C PRO A 82 -1.50 -20.50 -4.61
N GLY A 83 -1.44 -20.46 -5.95
CA GLY A 83 -0.28 -19.88 -6.64
C GLY A 83 -0.10 -18.37 -6.45
N LEU A 84 -1.21 -17.63 -6.25
CA LEU A 84 -1.13 -16.20 -5.91
C LEU A 84 -0.77 -16.01 -4.44
N ALA A 85 -1.32 -16.83 -3.54
CA ALA A 85 -0.97 -16.82 -2.13
C ALA A 85 0.53 -17.10 -1.94
N GLU A 86 1.05 -18.17 -2.56
CA GLU A 86 2.48 -18.51 -2.50
C GLU A 86 3.36 -17.36 -3.02
N ALA A 87 3.00 -16.75 -4.16
CA ALA A 87 3.78 -15.66 -4.73
C ALA A 87 3.77 -14.37 -3.89
N ILE A 88 2.71 -14.11 -3.13
CA ILE A 88 2.51 -12.85 -2.37
C ILE A 88 2.92 -13.01 -0.90
N LEU A 89 2.56 -14.12 -0.27
CA LEU A 89 2.74 -14.39 1.16
C LEU A 89 3.97 -15.28 1.42
N GLY A 90 4.47 -15.99 0.40
CA GLY A 90 5.48 -17.03 0.55
C GLY A 90 4.85 -18.40 0.83
N GLY A 91 5.59 -19.47 0.54
CA GLY A 91 5.17 -20.84 0.82
C GLY A 91 5.37 -21.17 2.30
N ASP A 92 4.41 -20.78 3.14
CA ASP A 92 4.06 -21.33 4.46
C ASP A 92 2.90 -20.52 5.12
N ALA A 93 2.08 -19.84 4.32
CA ALA A 93 0.95 -19.01 4.79
C ALA A 93 -0.34 -19.82 4.98
#